data_AF-A0A0E9LRG8-F1
#
_entry.id   AF-A0A0E9LRG8-F1
#
_cell.length_a   1.000
_cell.length_b   1.000
_cell.length_c   1.000
_cell.angle_alpha   90.00
_cell.angle_beta   90.00
_cell.angle_gamma   90.00
#
_symmetry.space_group_name_H-M   'P 1'
#
loop_
_entity.id
_entity.type
_entity.pdbx_description
1 polymer ?
#
loop_
_entity_poly.entity_id
_entity_poly.type
_entity_poly.pdbx_seq_one_letter_code
_entity_poly.pdbx_strand_id
1 'polypeptide(L)'
;MISEELETLSQLTYNDYEVYKFDNKLISGFKLEKVDSDSDSWRTFYKSSDSNWITFYPFSEYHGGGQQYIIKIGLDDIEQWIDNNFNFEKEIRNLIENE
;
A
#
# COMPACT_ATOMS: atom_id res chain seq x y z
N MET A 1 1.45 14.01 14.23
CA MET A 1 0.56 14.94 13.52
C MET A 1 0.72 14.64 12.04
N ILE A 2 -0.19 13.83 11.51
CA ILE A 2 -0.38 13.68 10.06
C ILE A 2 -0.89 15.05 9.59
N SER A 3 -0.25 15.67 8.60
CA SER A 3 -0.70 16.99 8.14
C SER A 3 -2.12 16.88 7.55
N GLU A 4 -2.95 17.91 7.70
CA GLU A 4 -4.30 17.99 7.11
C GLU A 4 -4.31 17.69 5.59
N GLU A 5 -3.16 17.80 4.90
CA GLU A 5 -3.01 17.42 3.50
C GLU A 5 -3.12 15.90 3.24
N LEU A 6 -2.71 15.06 4.19
CA LEU A 6 -2.80 13.60 4.06
C LEU A 6 -4.22 13.06 4.29
N GLU A 7 -5.09 13.83 4.96
CA GLU A 7 -6.51 13.48 5.15
C GLU A 7 -7.32 13.52 3.84
N THR A 8 -6.78 14.15 2.79
CA THR A 8 -7.44 14.24 1.48
C THR A 8 -7.11 13.08 0.53
N LEU A 9 -6.21 12.19 0.94
CA LEU A 9 -5.91 11.00 0.16
C LEU A 9 -7.04 9.98 0.31
N SER A 10 -7.46 9.42 -0.83
CA SER A 10 -8.49 8.36 -0.87
C SER A 10 -8.04 7.21 0.03
N GLN A 11 -8.69 7.08 1.19
CA GLN A 11 -8.43 6.06 2.19
C GLN A 11 -9.49 4.96 2.10
N LEU A 12 -9.03 3.75 1.82
CA LEU A 12 -9.78 2.50 1.90
C LEU A 12 -9.32 1.75 3.15
N THR A 13 -10.22 0.98 3.75
CA THR A 13 -9.85 0.03 4.81
C THR A 13 -9.93 -1.40 4.28
N TYR A 14 -8.83 -2.15 4.41
CA TYR A 14 -8.76 -3.58 4.10
C TYR A 14 -8.56 -4.35 5.40
N ASN A 15 -9.58 -5.06 5.86
CA ASN A 15 -9.65 -5.62 7.21
C ASN A 15 -9.43 -4.52 8.27
N ASP A 16 -8.26 -4.49 8.92
CA ASP A 16 -7.85 -3.47 9.90
C ASP A 16 -6.67 -2.61 9.38
N TYR A 17 -6.33 -2.74 8.09
CA TYR A 17 -5.20 -2.05 7.47
C TYR A 17 -5.65 -0.85 6.63
N GLU A 18 -4.86 0.20 6.69
CA GLU A 18 -5.10 1.44 5.95
C GLU A 18 -4.49 1.32 4.54
N VAL A 19 -5.30 1.54 3.51
CA VAL A 19 -4.91 1.51 2.11
C VAL A 19 -5.13 2.87 1.49
N TYR A 20 -4.13 3.35 0.74
CA TYR A 20 -4.17 4.66 0.10
C TYR A 20 -3.87 4.55 -1.38
N LYS A 21 -4.49 5.42 -2.18
CA LYS A 21 -3.95 5.71 -3.53
C LYS A 21 -2.54 6.24 -3.38
N PHE A 22 -1.58 5.63 -4.06
CA PHE A 22 -0.19 6.01 -3.93
C PHE A 22 0.06 7.38 -4.58
N ASP A 23 0.60 8.29 -3.78
CA ASP A 23 1.10 9.60 -4.18
C ASP A 23 2.47 9.79 -3.52
N ASN A 24 3.44 10.37 -4.23
CA ASN A 24 4.79 10.63 -3.69
C ASN A 24 4.77 11.51 -2.43
N LYS A 25 3.70 12.29 -2.20
CA LYS A 25 3.47 13.04 -0.96
C LYS A 25 3.35 12.14 0.27
N LEU A 26 2.91 10.88 0.12
CA LEU A 26 2.87 9.90 1.21
C LEU A 26 4.28 9.60 1.74
N ILE A 27 5.28 9.54 0.84
CA ILE A 27 6.66 9.21 1.21
C ILE A 27 7.20 10.28 2.17
N SER A 28 7.09 11.56 1.81
CA SER A 28 7.55 12.64 2.66
C SER A 28 6.67 12.82 3.90
N GLY A 29 5.36 12.68 3.75
CA GLY A 29 4.37 12.85 4.82
C GLY A 29 4.52 11.84 5.95
N PHE A 30 4.71 10.57 5.62
CA PHE A 30 4.91 9.48 6.58
C PHE A 30 6.39 9.17 6.85
N LYS A 31 7.32 9.91 6.25
CA LYS A 31 8.77 9.70 6.34
C LYS A 31 9.15 8.25 5.98
N LEU A 32 8.62 7.79 4.85
CA LEU A 32 8.84 6.43 4.37
C LEU A 32 10.23 6.30 3.76
N GLU A 33 10.99 5.33 4.23
CA GLU A 33 12.28 4.93 3.69
C GLU A 33 12.11 3.63 2.90
N LYS A 34 12.52 3.63 1.63
CA LYS A 34 12.51 2.41 0.82
C LYS A 34 13.53 1.42 1.39
N VAL A 35 13.09 0.19 1.68
CA VAL A 35 13.97 -0.86 2.18
C VAL A 35 14.31 -1.90 1.12
N ASP A 36 13.36 -2.27 0.26
CA ASP A 36 13.57 -3.26 -0.81
C ASP A 36 12.47 -3.18 -1.88
N SER A 37 12.56 -3.98 -2.94
CA SER A 37 11.54 -4.09 -3.99
C SER A 37 11.53 -5.47 -4.64
N ASP A 38 10.33 -6.00 -4.85
CA ASP A 38 10.08 -7.22 -5.63
C ASP A 38 9.70 -6.84 -7.06
N SER A 39 10.60 -7.14 -8.00
CA SER A 39 10.42 -6.84 -9.43
C SER A 39 9.47 -7.79 -10.15
N ASP A 40 9.19 -8.98 -9.59
CA ASP A 40 8.30 -9.95 -10.20
C ASP A 40 6.85 -9.60 -9.90
N SER A 41 6.57 -9.15 -8.67
CA SER A 41 5.23 -8.72 -8.22
C SER A 41 5.00 -7.20 -8.35
N TRP A 42 5.99 -6.44 -8.82
CA TRP A 42 5.97 -4.97 -8.91
C TRP A 42 5.65 -4.28 -7.57
N ARG A 43 6.22 -4.78 -6.49
CA ARG A 43 6.05 -4.25 -5.13
C ARG A 43 7.28 -3.46 -4.70
N THR A 44 7.07 -2.38 -3.96
CA THR A 44 8.13 -1.68 -3.24
C THR A 44 7.80 -1.64 -1.77
N PHE A 45 8.80 -1.93 -0.95
CA PHE A 45 8.64 -2.01 0.49
C PHE A 45 9.24 -0.77 1.15
N TYR A 46 8.50 -0.19 2.08
CA TYR A 46 8.93 0.98 2.84
C TYR A 46 8.78 0.76 4.33
N LYS A 47 9.54 1.53 5.11
CA LYS A 47 9.42 1.59 6.57
C LYS A 47 9.39 3.04 7.04
N SER A 48 8.68 3.29 8.12
CA SER A 48 8.78 4.49 8.95
C SER A 48 9.25 4.09 10.36
N SER A 49 9.29 5.05 11.29
CA SER A 49 9.61 4.76 12.68
C SER A 49 8.60 3.85 13.41
N ASP A 50 7.39 3.71 12.88
CA ASP A 50 6.27 3.06 13.55
C ASP A 50 5.48 2.08 12.67
N SER A 51 5.84 1.92 11.40
CA SER A 51 5.10 1.07 10.48
C SER A 51 5.89 0.62 9.26
N ASN A 52 5.48 -0.52 8.72
CA ASN A 52 5.91 -1.08 7.45
C ASN A 52 4.80 -0.86 6.41
N TRP A 53 5.21 -0.70 5.15
CA TRP A 53 4.33 -0.35 4.05
C TRP A 53 4.70 -1.08 2.77
N ILE A 54 3.70 -1.39 1.95
CA ILE A 54 3.87 -2.13 0.71
C ILE A 54 3.12 -1.39 -0.41
N THR A 55 3.81 -1.05 -1.49
CA THR A 55 3.15 -0.59 -2.72
C THR A 55 2.81 -1.76 -3.61
N PHE A 56 1.70 -1.64 -4.35
CA PHE A 56 1.19 -2.68 -5.24
C PHE A 56 0.27 -2.08 -6.31
N TYR A 57 -0.05 -2.89 -7.32
CA TYR A 57 -0.90 -2.50 -8.44
C TYR A 57 -2.12 -3.42 -8.54
N PRO A 58 -3.25 -3.09 -7.88
CA PRO A 58 -4.43 -3.97 -7.82
C PRO A 58 -5.02 -4.31 -9.20
N PHE A 59 -4.76 -3.44 -10.19
CA PHE A 59 -5.25 -3.56 -11.57
C PHE A 59 -4.15 -3.94 -12.57
N SER A 60 -3.02 -4.50 -12.13
CA SER A 60 -1.89 -4.87 -13.00
C SER A 60 -2.26 -5.82 -14.13
N GLU A 61 -3.32 -6.63 -13.95
CA GLU A 61 -3.86 -7.54 -14.96
C GLU A 61 -4.58 -6.82 -16.12
N TYR A 62 -5.00 -5.58 -15.93
CA TYR A 62 -5.62 -4.75 -16.98
C TYR A 62 -4.52 -3.91 -17.64
N HIS A 63 -4.23 -4.15 -18.91
CA HIS A 63 -3.16 -3.49 -19.67
C HIS A 63 -3.07 -1.97 -19.41
N GLY A 64 -1.92 -1.48 -18.91
CA GLY A 64 -1.68 -0.04 -18.71
C GLY A 64 -1.04 0.37 -17.39
N GLY A 65 -0.61 -0.57 -16.55
CA GLY A 65 0.10 -0.27 -15.30
C GLY A 65 -0.81 0.17 -14.14
N GLY A 66 -2.03 0.65 -14.41
CA GLY A 66 -3.04 0.94 -13.39
C GLY A 66 -2.65 2.03 -12.37
N GLN A 67 -3.60 2.39 -11.52
CA GLN A 67 -3.32 3.25 -10.36
C GLN A 67 -2.56 2.43 -9.31
N GLN A 68 -1.40 2.90 -8.86
CA GLN A 68 -0.66 2.29 -7.75
C GLN A 68 -1.34 2.62 -6.42
N TYR A 69 -1.29 1.66 -5.49
CA TYR A 69 -1.76 1.82 -4.12
C TYR A 69 -0.64 1.47 -3.15
N ILE A 70 -0.81 1.88 -1.90
CA ILE A 70 0.08 1.53 -0.80
C ILE A 70 -0.76 1.13 0.42
N ILE A 71 -0.35 0.06 1.09
CA ILE A 71 -0.97 -0.44 2.31
C ILE A 71 0.00 -0.27 3.48
N LYS A 72 -0.53 0.18 4.61
CA LYS A 72 0.17 0.24 5.90
C LYS A 72 -0.14 -1.01 6.70
N ILE A 73 0.89 -1.81 6.99
CA ILE A 73 0.74 -3.11 7.67
C ILE A 73 1.18 -3.07 9.14
N GLY A 74 1.25 -1.88 9.73
CA GLY A 74 1.70 -1.73 11.12
C GLY A 74 3.14 -2.21 11.31
N LEU A 75 3.44 -2.85 12.44
CA LEU A 75 4.78 -3.38 12.73
C LEU A 75 4.97 -4.83 12.26
N ASP A 76 4.03 -5.37 11.49
CA ASP A 76 4.10 -6.74 10.98
C ASP A 76 5.31 -6.92 10.06
N ASP A 77 5.97 -8.06 10.15
CA ASP A 77 7.05 -8.40 9.22
C ASP A 77 6.49 -8.50 7.79
N ILE A 78 7.17 -7.86 6.83
CA ILE A 78 6.65 -7.68 5.46
C ILE A 78 6.48 -9.03 4.76
N GLU A 79 7.47 -9.92 4.85
CA GLU A 79 7.45 -11.21 4.18
C GLU A 79 6.37 -12.10 4.79
N GLN A 80 6.36 -12.19 6.13
CA GLN A 80 5.35 -12.97 6.84
C GLN A 80 3.93 -12.45 6.59
N TRP A 81 3.76 -11.13 6.50
CA TRP A 81 2.46 -10.52 6.21
C TRP A 81 1.98 -10.86 4.79
N ILE A 82 2.86 -10.78 3.79
CA ILE A 82 2.53 -11.15 2.41
C ILE A 82 2.12 -12.63 2.32
N ASP A 83 2.84 -13.53 2.98
CA ASP A 83 2.51 -14.96 2.97
C ASP A 83 1.14 -15.24 3.58
N ASN A 84 0.80 -14.54 4.68
CA ASN A 84 -0.51 -14.68 5.33
C ASN A 84 -1.65 -14.02 4.56
N ASN A 85 -1.34 -13.02 3.71
CA ASN A 85 -2.31 -12.23 2.95
C ASN A 85 -2.07 -12.35 1.44
N PHE A 86 -1.72 -13.53 0.93
CA PHE A 86 -1.25 -13.72 -0.44
C PHE A 86 -2.18 -13.20 -1.56
N ASN A 87 -3.48 -13.02 -1.28
CA ASN A 87 -4.48 -12.50 -2.22
C ASN A 87 -4.84 -11.02 -2.00
N PHE A 88 -4.15 -10.30 -1.11
CA PHE A 88 -4.57 -8.96 -0.68
C PHE A 88 -4.81 -7.99 -1.85
N GLU A 89 -3.99 -8.05 -2.91
CA GLU A 89 -4.15 -7.16 -4.08
C GLU A 89 -5.50 -7.35 -4.77
N LYS A 90 -5.93 -8.61 -4.95
CA LYS A 90 -7.22 -8.95 -5.55
C LYS A 90 -8.38 -8.60 -4.63
N GLU A 91 -8.22 -8.81 -3.33
CA GLU A 91 -9.25 -8.48 -2.35
C GLU A 91 -9.46 -6.97 -2.26
N ILE A 92 -8.37 -6.19 -2.22
CA ILE A 92 -8.39 -4.72 -2.26
C ILE A 92 -8.99 -4.23 -3.58
N ARG A 93 -8.63 -4.82 -4.72
CA ARG A 93 -9.26 -4.49 -6.01
C ARG A 93 -10.78 -4.62 -5.93
N ASN A 94 -11.28 -5.75 -5.42
CA ASN A 94 -12.72 -5.96 -5.30
C ASN A 94 -13.38 -4.90 -4.40
N LEU A 95 -12.69 -4.42 -3.36
CA LEU A 95 -13.20 -3.33 -2.53
C LEU A 95 -13.29 -2.03 -3.34
N ILE A 96 -12.25 -1.67 -4.10
CA ILE A 96 -12.21 -0.48 -4.96
C ILE A 96 -13.30 -0.51 -6.03
N GLU A 97 -13.55 -1.66 -6.66
CA GLU A 97 -14.56 -1.80 -7.71
C GLU A 97 -16.00 -1.76 -7.20
N ASN A 98 -16.22 -1.97 -5.89
CA ASN A 98 -17.54 -1.98 -5.26
C ASN A 98 -17.86 -0.71 -4.44
N GLU A 99 -16.97 0.30 -4.42
CA GLU A 99 -17.25 1.66 -3.93
C GLU A 99 -18.06 2.50 -4.93
#